data_AF-A0A4P9W6V8-F1
#
_entry.id   AF-A0A4P9W6V8-F1
#
_cell.length_a   1.000
_cell.length_b   1.000
_cell.length_c   1.000
_cell.angle_alpha   90.00
_cell.angle_beta   90.00
_cell.angle_gamma   90.00
#
_symmetry.space_group_name_H-M   'P 1'
#
loop_
_entity.id
_entity.type
_entity.pdbx_description
1 polymer ?
#
loop_
_entity_poly.entity_id
_entity_poly.type
_entity_poly.pdbx_seq_one_letter_code
_entity_poly.pdbx_strand_id
1 'polypeptide(L)'
;DSAQEVEVKLADLADLQATTLYSAVSTFEELGLHPNLLKGLYGMGFARPSKIQEKALPLLVANPPKNMIGQSQSGTGKTAAFSLTMLSRINFDLAEPQAICLAPARELARQIMDVVREMGKYTPVTTAYAIPQSVPRGEKVTAHIVIGTPGTVLELIKKRQLNTTHVRIFVLDEADSMLDIQGLGDQSIRAKNLMPPSCQIVLFSATFTAQLREFAAKFAPQANMISLKQEELSVDGIKQFYMDCKNAAHKAEVLCAIYGLLTIGQSIIF
;
A
#
# COMPACT_ATOMS: atom_id res chain seq x y z
N ASP A 1 26.59 1.33 -2.24
CA ASP A 1 25.49 0.97 -3.14
C ASP A 1 25.23 -0.52 -3.11
N SER A 2 24.42 -0.99 -2.15
CA SER A 2 23.86 -2.34 -2.23
C SER A 2 22.74 -2.33 -3.29
N ALA A 3 22.88 -3.18 -4.29
CA ALA A 3 22.05 -3.12 -5.49
C ALA A 3 20.74 -3.86 -5.23
N GLN A 4 19.77 -3.22 -4.56
CA GLN A 4 18.40 -3.75 -4.47
C GLN A 4 17.87 -4.10 -5.87
N GLU A 5 17.77 -5.40 -6.15
CA GLU A 5 17.32 -5.94 -7.44
C GLU A 5 15.80 -6.17 -7.38
N VAL A 6 15.07 -5.51 -8.28
CA VAL A 6 13.61 -5.65 -8.38
C VAL A 6 13.29 -6.72 -9.42
N GLU A 7 12.63 -7.80 -9.00
CA GLU A 7 12.11 -8.87 -9.86
C GLU A 7 10.65 -8.60 -10.21
N VAL A 8 10.28 -8.78 -11.48
CA VAL A 8 8.92 -8.60 -11.98
C VAL A 8 8.47 -9.92 -12.63
N LYS A 9 7.34 -10.46 -12.17
CA LYS A 9 6.66 -11.62 -12.76
C LYS A 9 5.32 -11.16 -13.30
N LEU A 10 5.13 -11.33 -14.60
CA LEU A 10 3.89 -10.95 -15.27
C LEU A 10 2.91 -12.12 -15.28
N ALA A 11 1.62 -11.83 -15.14
CA ALA A 11 0.58 -12.87 -15.14
C ALA A 11 0.37 -13.48 -16.52
N ASP A 12 0.53 -12.69 -17.60
CA ASP A 12 0.28 -13.11 -18.98
C ASP A 12 1.58 -13.22 -19.81
N LEU A 13 1.73 -14.34 -20.52
CA LEU A 13 2.83 -14.58 -21.47
C LEU A 13 2.85 -13.59 -22.65
N ALA A 14 1.72 -12.97 -22.99
CA ALA A 14 1.66 -11.90 -23.99
C ALA A 14 2.29 -10.59 -23.49
N ASP A 15 2.23 -10.33 -22.18
CA ASP A 15 2.88 -9.15 -21.59
C ASP A 15 4.41 -9.28 -21.58
N LEU A 16 4.93 -10.50 -21.64
CA LEU A 16 6.37 -10.81 -21.79
C LEU A 16 6.93 -10.43 -23.18
N GLN A 17 6.06 -10.17 -24.17
CA GLN A 17 6.46 -9.56 -25.45
C GLN A 17 6.23 -8.05 -25.45
N ALA A 18 5.31 -7.56 -24.61
CA ALA A 18 5.07 -6.13 -24.37
C ALA A 18 5.99 -5.52 -23.29
N THR A 19 6.91 -6.28 -22.70
CA THR A 19 7.94 -5.79 -21.77
C THR A 19 8.85 -4.74 -22.39
N THR A 20 9.01 -4.75 -23.72
CA THR A 20 9.66 -3.67 -24.47
C THR A 20 8.86 -2.36 -24.45
N LEU A 21 7.55 -2.41 -24.20
CA LEU A 21 6.66 -1.25 -24.05
C LEU A 21 6.56 -0.77 -22.59
N TYR A 22 6.60 -1.67 -21.61
CA TYR A 22 6.61 -1.32 -20.17
C TYR A 22 8.02 -1.25 -19.60
N SER A 23 8.90 -0.51 -20.28
CA SER A 23 10.24 -0.21 -19.77
C SER A 23 10.15 0.58 -18.46
N ALA A 24 11.11 0.39 -17.56
CA ALA A 24 11.18 1.13 -16.31
C ALA A 24 11.21 2.63 -16.61
N VAL A 25 10.37 3.40 -15.92
CA VAL A 25 10.31 4.86 -16.13
C VAL A 25 11.38 5.57 -15.32
N SER A 26 11.99 6.60 -15.88
CA SER A 26 13.01 7.41 -15.19
C SER A 26 12.41 8.67 -14.53
N THR A 27 11.25 9.10 -15.00
CA THR A 27 10.54 10.30 -14.54
C THR A 27 9.05 10.03 -14.38
N PHE A 28 8.35 10.87 -13.61
CA PHE A 28 6.90 10.69 -13.41
C PHE A 28 6.08 11.17 -14.62
N GLU A 29 6.63 12.02 -15.47
CA GLU A 29 6.02 12.51 -16.71
C GLU A 29 5.77 11.37 -17.71
N GLU A 30 6.67 10.39 -17.76
CA GLU A 30 6.57 9.21 -18.63
C GLU A 30 5.33 8.36 -18.32
N LEU A 31 4.72 8.52 -17.13
CA LEU A 31 3.52 7.79 -16.73
C LEU A 31 2.22 8.37 -17.30
N GLY A 32 2.26 9.51 -18.00
CA GLY A 32 1.08 10.13 -18.60
C GLY A 32 0.04 10.61 -17.58
N LEU A 33 0.49 11.00 -16.39
CA LEU A 33 -0.36 11.42 -15.27
C LEU A 33 -0.97 12.80 -15.51
N HIS A 34 -2.12 13.06 -14.88
CA HIS A 34 -2.74 14.39 -14.91
C HIS A 34 -1.76 15.46 -14.34
N PRO A 35 -1.62 16.64 -14.97
CA PRO A 35 -0.64 17.65 -14.54
C PRO A 35 -0.75 18.07 -13.07
N ASN A 36 -1.98 18.15 -12.54
CA ASN A 36 -2.20 18.46 -11.13
C ASN A 36 -1.69 17.37 -10.17
N LEU A 37 -1.68 16.10 -10.59
CA LEU A 37 -1.08 15.01 -9.79
C LEU A 37 0.44 15.12 -9.79
N LEU A 38 1.06 15.40 -10.95
CA LEU A 38 2.49 15.66 -11.05
C LEU A 38 2.91 16.81 -10.14
N LYS A 39 2.14 17.91 -10.14
CA LYS A 39 2.37 19.06 -9.26
C LYS A 39 2.29 18.69 -7.77
N GLY A 40 1.34 17.86 -7.38
CA GLY A 40 1.21 17.38 -6.00
C GLY A 40 2.40 16.51 -5.58
N LEU A 41 2.76 15.58 -6.45
CA LEU A 41 3.88 14.66 -6.25
C LEU A 41 5.22 15.40 -6.11
N TYR A 42 5.51 16.38 -6.96
CA TYR A 42 6.71 17.22 -6.82
C TYR A 42 6.65 18.13 -5.60
N GLY A 43 5.48 18.64 -5.23
CA GLY A 43 5.29 19.42 -4.01
C GLY A 43 5.60 18.64 -2.73
N MET A 44 5.53 17.31 -2.77
CA MET A 44 5.92 16.41 -1.67
C MET A 44 7.43 16.07 -1.67
N GLY A 45 8.19 16.55 -2.67
CA GLY A 45 9.63 16.27 -2.79
C GLY A 45 9.99 14.99 -3.54
N PHE A 46 9.05 14.32 -4.22
CA PHE A 46 9.36 13.17 -5.07
C PHE A 46 9.98 13.62 -6.39
N ALA A 47 11.30 13.83 -6.42
CA ALA A 47 12.00 14.28 -7.62
C ALA A 47 12.05 13.21 -8.73
N ARG A 48 12.19 11.93 -8.35
CA ARG A 48 12.21 10.77 -9.27
C ARG A 48 11.57 9.55 -8.60
N PRO A 49 11.04 8.58 -9.38
CA PRO A 49 10.52 7.35 -8.82
C PRO A 49 11.62 6.56 -8.09
N SER A 50 11.27 5.88 -6.99
CA SER A 50 12.16 4.89 -6.37
C SER A 50 12.26 3.64 -7.24
N LYS A 51 13.30 2.79 -7.05
CA LYS A 51 13.49 1.55 -7.84
C LYS A 51 12.23 0.68 -7.97
N ILE A 52 11.44 0.57 -6.90
CA ILE A 52 10.18 -0.18 -6.93
C ILE A 52 9.12 0.57 -7.75
N GLN A 53 9.04 1.89 -7.63
CA GLN A 53 8.11 2.74 -8.38
C GLN A 53 8.42 2.76 -9.88
N GLU A 54 9.70 2.81 -10.29
CA GLU A 54 10.12 2.80 -11.70
C GLU A 54 9.54 1.61 -12.47
N LYS A 55 9.43 0.44 -11.81
CA LYS A 55 8.87 -0.78 -12.40
C LYS A 55 7.39 -0.97 -12.09
N ALA A 56 6.94 -0.57 -10.91
CA ALA A 56 5.56 -0.78 -10.48
C ALA A 56 4.58 0.21 -11.10
N LEU A 57 4.93 1.50 -11.17
CA LEU A 57 4.01 2.53 -11.62
C LEU A 57 3.54 2.32 -13.07
N PRO A 58 4.41 1.99 -14.06
CA PRO A 58 3.97 1.75 -15.43
C PRO A 58 2.93 0.64 -15.51
N LEU A 59 3.11 -0.43 -14.75
CA LEU A 59 2.20 -1.57 -14.69
C LEU A 59 0.92 -1.26 -13.89
N LEU A 60 1.01 -0.45 -12.83
CA LEU A 60 -0.12 -0.07 -11.99
C LEU A 60 -1.09 0.86 -12.73
N VAL A 61 -0.57 1.82 -13.50
CA VAL A 61 -1.37 2.83 -14.22
C VAL A 61 -1.72 2.42 -15.65
N ALA A 62 -1.17 1.30 -16.14
CA ALA A 62 -1.43 0.77 -17.47
C ALA A 62 -2.92 0.58 -17.77
N ASN A 63 -3.27 0.67 -19.05
CA ASN A 63 -4.58 0.32 -19.58
C ASN A 63 -4.43 -0.80 -20.63
N PRO A 64 -5.22 -1.88 -20.56
CA PRO A 64 -6.24 -2.17 -19.55
C PRO A 64 -5.64 -2.40 -18.14
N PRO A 65 -6.39 -2.11 -17.05
CA PRO A 65 -5.91 -2.32 -15.69
C PRO A 65 -5.63 -3.80 -15.42
N LYS A 66 -4.51 -4.08 -14.75
CA LYS A 66 -4.17 -5.43 -14.28
C LYS A 66 -3.95 -5.44 -12.77
N ASN A 67 -4.30 -6.56 -12.14
CA ASN A 67 -4.07 -6.76 -10.72
C ASN A 67 -2.57 -6.74 -10.42
N MET A 68 -2.20 -6.31 -9.22
CA MET A 68 -0.81 -6.29 -8.78
C MET A 68 -0.62 -6.78 -7.35
N ILE A 69 0.45 -7.55 -7.15
CA ILE A 69 0.99 -7.95 -5.87
C ILE A 69 2.40 -7.36 -5.73
N GLY A 70 2.59 -6.47 -4.76
CA GLY A 70 3.88 -5.85 -4.47
C GLY A 70 4.49 -6.35 -3.16
N GLN A 71 5.65 -6.99 -3.25
CA GLN A 71 6.51 -7.34 -2.12
C GLN A 71 7.64 -6.32 -1.99
N SER A 72 7.61 -5.51 -0.95
CA SER A 72 8.76 -4.66 -0.59
C SER A 72 8.72 -4.23 0.88
N GLN A 73 9.88 -3.90 1.43
CA GLN A 73 10.03 -3.47 2.83
C GLN A 73 9.44 -2.08 3.07
N SER A 74 9.28 -1.68 4.34
CA SER A 74 8.84 -0.33 4.70
C SER A 74 9.85 0.73 4.24
N GLY A 75 9.37 1.93 3.92
CA GLY A 75 10.22 3.03 3.46
C GLY A 75 10.65 2.98 1.98
N THR A 76 10.19 2.00 1.18
CA THR A 76 10.55 1.87 -0.25
C THR A 76 9.70 2.71 -1.20
N GLY A 77 8.70 3.44 -0.68
CA GLY A 77 7.79 4.27 -1.50
C GLY A 77 6.51 3.56 -1.97
N LYS A 78 6.14 2.41 -1.36
CA LYS A 78 4.87 1.70 -1.65
C LYS A 78 3.64 2.60 -1.54
N THR A 79 3.54 3.34 -0.42
CA THR A 79 2.39 4.19 -0.13
C THR A 79 2.19 5.24 -1.21
N ALA A 80 3.27 5.87 -1.66
CA ALA A 80 3.21 6.81 -2.79
C ALA A 80 2.80 6.10 -4.09
N ALA A 81 3.29 4.88 -4.36
CA ALA A 81 2.96 4.14 -5.57
C ALA A 81 1.46 3.84 -5.68
N PHE A 82 0.85 3.24 -4.64
CA PHE A 82 -0.58 2.92 -4.69
C PHE A 82 -1.46 4.17 -4.50
N SER A 83 -1.01 5.18 -3.75
CA SER A 83 -1.74 6.46 -3.64
C SER A 83 -1.84 7.17 -4.99
N LEU A 84 -0.72 7.22 -5.73
CA LEU A 84 -0.69 7.78 -7.07
C LEU A 84 -1.57 6.97 -8.02
N THR A 85 -1.53 5.64 -7.91
CA THR A 85 -2.38 4.77 -8.72
C THR A 85 -3.85 5.02 -8.42
N MET A 86 -4.28 5.08 -7.15
CA MET A 86 -5.66 5.40 -6.79
C MET A 86 -6.10 6.73 -7.37
N LEU A 87 -5.29 7.78 -7.20
CA LEU A 87 -5.56 9.12 -7.73
C LEU A 87 -5.66 9.14 -9.26
N SER A 88 -4.80 8.40 -9.95
CA SER A 88 -4.79 8.31 -11.43
C SER A 88 -6.03 7.64 -12.02
N ARG A 89 -6.75 6.82 -11.23
CA ARG A 89 -7.94 6.08 -11.69
C ARG A 89 -9.25 6.86 -11.53
N ILE A 90 -9.22 7.99 -10.81
CA ILE A 90 -10.42 8.78 -10.50
C ILE A 90 -10.89 9.56 -11.73
N ASN A 91 -12.17 9.41 -12.06
CA ASN A 91 -12.90 10.32 -12.92
C ASN A 91 -13.49 11.47 -12.08
N PHE A 92 -13.05 12.70 -12.32
CA PHE A 92 -13.47 13.87 -11.54
C PHE A 92 -14.93 14.27 -11.75
N ASP A 93 -15.56 13.84 -12.84
CA ASP A 93 -16.95 14.17 -13.16
C ASP A 93 -17.97 13.29 -12.42
N LEU A 94 -17.50 12.30 -11.65
CA LEU A 94 -18.33 11.33 -10.96
C LEU A 94 -18.09 11.37 -9.45
N ALA A 95 -18.98 12.07 -8.73
CA ALA A 95 -18.95 12.21 -7.27
C ALA A 95 -19.48 10.95 -6.54
N GLU A 96 -18.83 9.81 -6.78
CA GLU A 96 -19.09 8.51 -6.17
C GLU A 96 -17.77 7.86 -5.74
N PRO A 97 -17.78 6.90 -4.80
CA PRO A 97 -16.59 6.11 -4.46
C PRO A 97 -16.03 5.35 -5.67
N GLN A 98 -14.76 5.61 -5.96
CA GLN A 98 -14.03 5.07 -7.11
C GLN A 98 -12.74 4.34 -6.73
N ALA A 99 -12.18 4.64 -5.56
CA ALA A 99 -11.04 3.91 -5.01
C ALA A 99 -11.29 3.58 -3.53
N ILE A 100 -10.91 2.38 -3.11
CA ILE A 100 -10.94 1.97 -1.71
C ILE A 100 -9.57 1.42 -1.32
N CYS A 101 -9.04 1.84 -0.17
CA CYS A 101 -7.84 1.29 0.42
C CYS A 101 -8.11 0.78 1.84
N LEU A 102 -7.70 -0.46 2.09
CA LEU A 102 -7.75 -1.10 3.40
C LEU A 102 -6.38 -1.06 4.07
N ALA A 103 -6.36 -0.59 5.33
CA ALA A 103 -5.20 -0.63 6.22
C ALA A 103 -5.55 -1.38 7.52
N PRO A 104 -4.59 -2.07 8.18
CA PRO A 104 -4.91 -2.95 9.31
C PRO A 104 -5.25 -2.17 10.59
N ALA A 105 -4.77 -0.93 10.70
CA ALA A 105 -5.00 -0.04 11.84
C ALA A 105 -5.53 1.33 11.42
N ARG A 106 -6.16 2.04 12.37
CA ARG A 106 -6.69 3.40 12.14
C ARG A 106 -5.58 4.40 11.86
N GLU A 107 -4.45 4.22 12.53
CA GLU A 107 -3.27 5.08 12.46
C GLU A 107 -2.64 4.98 11.07
N LEU A 108 -2.54 3.77 10.52
CA LEU A 108 -2.07 3.52 9.17
C LEU A 108 -3.05 4.08 8.13
N ALA A 109 -4.36 3.90 8.33
CA ALA A 109 -5.37 4.51 7.48
C ALA A 109 -5.25 6.04 7.43
N ARG A 110 -4.92 6.69 8.56
CA ARG A 110 -4.65 8.14 8.62
C ARG A 110 -3.38 8.52 7.86
N GLN A 111 -2.29 7.78 8.04
CA GLN A 111 -1.04 8.02 7.30
C GLN A 111 -1.23 7.93 5.79
N ILE A 112 -1.96 6.90 5.32
CA ILE A 112 -2.30 6.76 3.90
C ILE A 112 -3.17 7.93 3.42
N MET A 113 -4.14 8.35 4.23
CA MET A 113 -4.99 9.50 3.91
C MET A 113 -4.19 10.78 3.74
N ASP A 114 -3.23 11.05 4.62
CA ASP A 114 -2.39 12.24 4.55
C ASP A 114 -1.56 12.25 3.25
N VAL A 115 -1.00 11.10 2.88
CA VAL A 115 -0.29 10.94 1.59
C VAL A 115 -1.21 11.20 0.40
N VAL A 116 -2.41 10.60 0.38
CA VAL A 116 -3.38 10.77 -0.71
C VAL A 116 -3.83 12.22 -0.84
N ARG A 117 -4.11 12.89 0.28
CA ARG A 117 -4.56 14.29 0.29
C ARG A 117 -3.45 15.22 -0.19
N GLU A 118 -2.23 15.05 0.29
CA GLU A 118 -1.12 15.89 -0.09
C GLU A 118 -0.75 15.70 -1.58
N MET A 119 -0.71 14.45 -2.04
CA MET A 119 -0.45 14.13 -3.45
C MET A 119 -1.57 14.61 -4.37
N GLY A 120 -2.82 14.55 -3.91
CA GLY A 120 -4.02 14.95 -4.65
C GLY A 120 -4.41 16.43 -4.49
N LYS A 121 -3.67 17.25 -3.72
CA LYS A 121 -4.12 18.58 -3.26
C LYS A 121 -4.45 19.60 -4.36
N TYR A 122 -3.94 19.39 -5.58
CA TYR A 122 -4.24 20.24 -6.75
C TYR A 122 -5.36 19.67 -7.64
N THR A 123 -6.01 18.59 -7.24
CA THR A 123 -7.14 17.96 -7.94
C THR A 123 -8.44 18.20 -7.18
N PRO A 124 -9.62 18.05 -7.84
CA PRO A 124 -10.91 18.11 -7.15
C PRO A 124 -11.26 16.81 -6.40
N VAL A 125 -10.31 15.87 -6.27
CA VAL A 125 -10.53 14.58 -5.59
C VAL A 125 -10.94 14.82 -4.14
N THR A 126 -11.96 14.10 -3.72
CA THR A 126 -12.47 14.11 -2.34
C THR A 126 -12.18 12.79 -1.68
N THR A 127 -11.96 12.83 -0.36
CA THR A 127 -11.54 11.67 0.41
C THR A 127 -12.42 11.51 1.65
N ALA A 128 -12.76 10.28 2.02
CA ALA A 128 -13.47 9.97 3.25
C ALA A 128 -12.79 8.82 4.01
N TYR A 129 -12.89 8.88 5.34
CA TYR A 129 -12.49 7.76 6.17
C TYR A 129 -13.62 6.74 6.30
N ALA A 130 -13.24 5.46 6.32
CA ALA A 130 -14.07 4.35 6.77
C ALA A 130 -13.41 3.68 7.98
N ILE A 131 -13.31 4.41 9.08
CA ILE A 131 -12.81 3.94 10.38
C ILE A 131 -13.92 4.17 11.44
N PRO A 132 -13.86 3.54 12.62
CA PRO A 132 -14.93 3.67 13.60
C PRO A 132 -15.24 5.15 13.91
N GLN A 133 -16.53 5.48 13.85
CA GLN A 133 -17.10 6.82 14.09
C GLN A 133 -16.77 7.89 13.02
N SER A 134 -16.22 7.54 11.85
CA SER A 134 -15.93 8.53 10.79
C SER A 134 -17.11 8.88 9.90
N VAL A 135 -18.12 8.01 9.81
CA VAL A 135 -19.32 8.23 8.99
C VAL A 135 -20.56 8.18 9.87
N PRO A 136 -21.32 9.27 10.00
CA PRO A 136 -22.58 9.31 10.71
C PRO A 136 -23.57 8.25 10.20
N ARG A 137 -24.44 7.77 11.08
CA ARG A 137 -25.43 6.74 10.73
C ARG A 137 -26.42 7.30 9.71
N GLY A 138 -26.59 6.61 8.57
CA GLY A 138 -27.53 6.97 7.52
C GLY A 138 -26.97 7.94 6.47
N GLU A 139 -25.79 8.51 6.70
CA GLU A 139 -25.12 9.36 5.71
C GLU A 139 -24.44 8.51 4.63
N LYS A 140 -24.57 8.92 3.37
CA LYS A 140 -23.90 8.27 2.25
C LYS A 140 -22.51 8.85 2.06
N VAL A 141 -21.53 7.98 1.82
CA VAL A 141 -20.18 8.37 1.44
C VAL A 141 -20.15 8.61 -0.07
N THR A 142 -19.98 9.86 -0.47
CA THR A 142 -19.86 10.30 -1.88
C THR A 142 -18.42 10.67 -2.28
N ALA A 143 -17.46 10.51 -1.36
CA ALA A 143 -16.07 10.81 -1.63
C ALA A 143 -15.46 9.84 -2.65
N HIS A 144 -14.62 10.36 -3.54
CA HIS A 144 -13.97 9.59 -4.59
C HIS A 144 -13.06 8.48 -4.05
N ILE A 145 -12.29 8.77 -3.00
CA ILE A 145 -11.35 7.82 -2.37
C ILE A 145 -11.79 7.56 -0.93
N VAL A 146 -11.91 6.28 -0.57
CA VAL A 146 -12.24 5.85 0.79
C VAL A 146 -11.10 5.04 1.37
N ILE A 147 -10.59 5.46 2.53
CA ILE A 147 -9.51 4.75 3.22
C ILE A 147 -10.01 4.33 4.60
N GLY A 148 -9.82 3.07 4.95
CA GLY A 148 -10.42 2.53 6.16
C GLY A 148 -9.88 1.20 6.61
N THR A 149 -10.47 0.68 7.69
CA THR A 149 -10.19 -0.67 8.18
C THR A 149 -11.19 -1.67 7.58
N PRO A 150 -10.81 -2.95 7.40
CA PRO A 150 -11.68 -3.95 6.74
C PRO A 150 -13.08 -4.04 7.35
N GLY A 151 -13.17 -4.07 8.68
CA GLY A 151 -14.43 -4.18 9.41
C GLY A 151 -15.39 -3.01 9.15
N THR A 152 -14.90 -1.77 9.23
CA THR A 152 -15.74 -0.58 9.03
C THR A 152 -16.12 -0.40 7.56
N VAL A 153 -15.21 -0.65 6.61
CA VAL A 153 -15.54 -0.63 5.18
C VAL A 153 -16.66 -1.63 4.87
N LEU A 154 -16.52 -2.88 5.34
CA LEU A 154 -17.53 -3.91 5.14
C LEU A 154 -18.88 -3.54 5.77
N GLU A 155 -18.87 -2.92 6.96
CA GLU A 155 -20.07 -2.43 7.64
C GLU A 155 -20.79 -1.35 6.82
N LEU A 156 -20.06 -0.35 6.31
CA LEU A 156 -20.64 0.73 5.51
C LEU A 156 -21.24 0.23 4.20
N ILE A 157 -20.61 -0.74 3.55
CA ILE A 157 -21.17 -1.39 2.35
C ILE A 157 -22.47 -2.12 2.70
N LYS A 158 -22.48 -2.91 3.78
CA LYS A 158 -23.68 -3.65 4.23
C LYS A 158 -24.84 -2.72 4.59
N LYS A 159 -24.54 -1.56 5.19
CA LYS A 159 -25.53 -0.51 5.51
C LYS A 159 -25.97 0.32 4.30
N ARG A 160 -25.44 0.04 3.10
CA ARG A 160 -25.66 0.82 1.87
C ARG A 160 -25.27 2.30 2.00
N GLN A 161 -24.33 2.59 2.91
CA GLN A 161 -23.74 3.92 3.09
C GLN A 161 -22.54 4.11 2.16
N LEU A 162 -21.86 3.02 1.77
CA LEU A 162 -20.77 3.03 0.80
C LEU A 162 -21.20 2.26 -0.46
N ASN A 163 -21.38 2.97 -1.57
CA ASN A 163 -21.71 2.38 -2.86
C ASN A 163 -20.44 1.94 -3.59
N THR A 164 -20.35 0.66 -3.97
CA THR A 164 -19.15 0.08 -4.59
C THR A 164 -19.25 -0.03 -6.11
N THR A 165 -20.39 0.30 -6.72
CA THR A 165 -20.66 0.09 -8.16
C THR A 165 -19.62 0.73 -9.07
N HIS A 166 -19.07 1.88 -8.68
CA HIS A 166 -18.10 2.63 -9.48
C HIS A 166 -16.65 2.47 -9.02
N VAL A 167 -16.38 1.54 -8.09
CA VAL A 167 -15.02 1.32 -7.58
C VAL A 167 -14.16 0.67 -8.67
N ARG A 168 -13.16 1.40 -9.13
CA ARG A 168 -12.21 1.03 -10.18
C ARG A 168 -10.94 0.40 -9.65
N ILE A 169 -10.59 0.69 -8.40
CA ILE A 169 -9.39 0.17 -7.77
C ILE A 169 -9.62 -0.14 -6.28
N PHE A 170 -9.13 -1.30 -5.85
CA PHE A 170 -9.19 -1.78 -4.47
C PHE A 170 -7.80 -2.15 -3.98
N VAL A 171 -7.30 -1.43 -2.98
CA VAL A 171 -5.95 -1.58 -2.43
C VAL A 171 -6.01 -2.26 -1.07
N LEU A 172 -5.14 -3.25 -0.85
CA LEU A 172 -4.85 -3.82 0.46
C LEU A 172 -3.40 -3.53 0.82
N ASP A 173 -3.19 -2.72 1.86
CA ASP A 173 -1.85 -2.44 2.38
C ASP A 173 -1.56 -3.32 3.61
N GLU A 174 -0.28 -3.59 3.85
CA GLU A 174 0.22 -4.45 4.94
C GLU A 174 -0.52 -5.79 5.06
N ALA A 175 -0.61 -6.52 3.94
CA ALA A 175 -1.40 -7.76 3.87
C ALA A 175 -0.89 -8.88 4.80
N ASP A 176 0.38 -8.87 5.19
CA ASP A 176 0.90 -9.72 6.27
C ASP A 176 0.27 -9.38 7.62
N SER A 177 0.29 -8.10 8.01
CA SER A 177 -0.36 -7.66 9.25
C SER A 177 -1.88 -7.89 9.25
N MET A 178 -2.52 -7.86 8.08
CA MET A 178 -3.94 -8.22 7.94
C MET A 178 -4.25 -9.68 8.27
N LEU A 179 -3.28 -10.60 8.06
CA LEU A 179 -3.43 -12.01 8.38
C LEU A 179 -3.08 -12.32 9.85
N ASP A 180 -2.19 -11.54 10.46
CA ASP A 180 -1.81 -11.69 11.85
C ASP A 180 -2.95 -11.30 12.81
N ILE A 181 -3.78 -10.34 12.41
CA ILE A 181 -4.91 -9.88 13.22
C ILE A 181 -6.16 -10.72 12.90
N GLN A 182 -6.66 -11.41 13.93
CA GLN A 182 -7.80 -12.31 13.81
C GLN A 182 -9.01 -11.65 13.11
N GLY A 183 -9.43 -12.24 11.99
CA GLY A 183 -10.62 -11.85 11.24
C GLY A 183 -10.42 -10.75 10.20
N LEU A 184 -9.31 -10.00 10.20
CA LEU A 184 -9.08 -8.92 9.23
C LEU A 184 -8.88 -9.45 7.80
N GLY A 185 -8.16 -10.55 7.63
CA GLY A 185 -8.02 -11.23 6.33
C GLY A 185 -9.38 -11.63 5.74
N ASP A 186 -10.24 -12.29 6.52
CA ASP A 186 -11.58 -12.71 6.07
C ASP A 186 -12.48 -11.52 5.74
N GLN A 187 -12.45 -10.46 6.57
CA GLN A 187 -13.18 -9.23 6.31
C GLN A 187 -12.69 -8.56 5.02
N SER A 188 -11.39 -8.58 4.75
CA SER A 188 -10.79 -8.03 3.54
C SER A 188 -11.25 -8.79 2.29
N ILE A 189 -11.25 -10.13 2.31
CA ILE A 189 -11.81 -10.94 1.21
C ILE A 189 -13.29 -10.63 0.99
N ARG A 190 -14.07 -10.55 2.07
CA ARG A 190 -15.50 -10.22 1.98
C ARG A 190 -15.74 -8.84 1.38
N ALA A 191 -14.96 -7.84 1.76
CA ALA A 191 -15.04 -6.50 1.18
C ALA A 191 -14.65 -6.52 -0.31
N LYS A 192 -13.55 -7.20 -0.67
CA LYS A 192 -13.09 -7.35 -2.06
C LYS A 192 -14.16 -8.03 -2.94
N ASN A 193 -14.87 -9.03 -2.43
CA ASN A 193 -15.92 -9.74 -3.17
C ASN A 193 -17.18 -8.90 -3.42
N LEU A 194 -17.29 -7.72 -2.81
CA LEU A 194 -18.37 -6.74 -3.05
C LEU A 194 -17.95 -5.66 -4.06
N MET A 195 -16.73 -5.74 -4.62
CA MET A 195 -16.26 -4.85 -5.67
C MET A 195 -16.72 -5.32 -7.05
N PRO A 196 -16.82 -4.42 -8.04
CA PRO A 196 -17.12 -4.78 -9.42
C PRO A 196 -16.08 -5.77 -10.00
N PRO A 197 -16.45 -6.67 -10.93
CA PRO A 197 -15.50 -7.60 -11.55
C PRO A 197 -14.35 -6.92 -12.32
N SER A 198 -14.58 -5.70 -12.80
CA SER A 198 -13.58 -4.88 -13.50
C SER A 198 -12.64 -4.11 -12.56
N CYS A 199 -12.84 -4.23 -11.25
CA CYS A 199 -12.04 -3.53 -10.26
C CYS A 199 -10.59 -4.04 -10.26
N GLN A 200 -9.63 -3.14 -10.43
CA GLN A 200 -8.22 -3.43 -10.30
C GLN A 200 -7.88 -3.73 -8.84
N ILE A 201 -7.36 -4.91 -8.55
CA ILE A 201 -6.97 -5.32 -7.20
C ILE A 201 -5.46 -5.13 -7.03
N VAL A 202 -5.07 -4.39 -6.01
CA VAL A 202 -3.66 -4.13 -5.67
C VAL A 202 -3.41 -4.56 -4.24
N LEU A 203 -2.38 -5.37 -4.01
CA LEU A 203 -1.99 -5.86 -2.70
C LEU A 203 -0.52 -5.53 -2.45
N PHE A 204 -0.21 -4.97 -1.29
CA PHE A 204 1.16 -4.75 -0.84
C PHE A 204 1.43 -5.45 0.49
N SER A 205 2.63 -6.02 0.61
CA SER A 205 3.10 -6.67 1.84
C SER A 205 4.61 -6.60 1.95
N ALA A 206 5.14 -6.61 3.18
CA ALA A 206 6.58 -6.68 3.41
C ALA A 206 7.09 -8.12 3.30
N THR A 207 6.34 -9.07 3.84
CA THR A 207 6.67 -10.50 3.84
C THR A 207 5.78 -11.28 2.87
N PHE A 208 6.18 -12.49 2.47
CA PHE A 208 5.40 -13.41 1.61
C PHE A 208 5.55 -14.86 2.06
N THR A 209 5.01 -15.16 3.25
CA THR A 209 4.90 -16.52 3.79
C THR A 209 4.00 -17.40 2.92
N ALA A 210 4.01 -18.73 3.11
CA ALA A 210 3.12 -19.63 2.37
C ALA A 210 1.64 -19.25 2.55
N GLN A 211 1.23 -18.94 3.78
CA GLN A 211 -0.12 -18.49 4.11
C GLN A 211 -0.49 -17.20 3.37
N LEU A 212 0.44 -16.22 3.32
CA LEU A 212 0.18 -14.97 2.60
C LEU A 212 0.14 -15.17 1.08
N ARG A 213 0.94 -16.09 0.52
CA ARG A 213 0.85 -16.44 -0.92
C ARG A 213 -0.52 -17.02 -1.25
N GLU A 214 -1.04 -17.92 -0.43
CA GLU A 214 -2.39 -18.47 -0.61
C GLU A 214 -3.48 -17.41 -0.50
N PHE A 215 -3.35 -16.50 0.48
CA PHE A 215 -4.26 -15.38 0.63
C PHE A 215 -4.20 -14.44 -0.59
N ALA A 216 -3.00 -14.05 -1.03
CA ALA A 216 -2.80 -13.14 -2.14
C ALA A 216 -3.34 -13.73 -3.46
N ALA A 217 -3.15 -15.03 -3.69
CA ALA A 217 -3.71 -15.72 -4.86
C ALA A 217 -5.25 -15.70 -4.89
N LYS A 218 -5.91 -15.79 -3.73
CA LYS A 218 -7.38 -15.66 -3.61
C LYS A 218 -7.84 -14.20 -3.73
N PHE A 219 -7.07 -13.27 -3.17
CA PHE A 219 -7.41 -11.86 -3.09
C PHE A 219 -7.24 -11.16 -4.44
N ALA A 220 -6.08 -11.32 -5.08
CA ALA A 220 -5.68 -10.71 -6.35
C ALA A 220 -5.32 -11.81 -7.38
N PRO A 221 -6.31 -12.51 -7.95
CA PRO A 221 -6.04 -13.55 -8.95
C PRO A 221 -5.43 -12.93 -10.22
N GLN A 222 -4.56 -13.70 -10.90
CA GLN A 222 -3.88 -13.27 -12.15
C GLN A 222 -3.17 -11.92 -12.02
N ALA A 223 -2.59 -11.64 -10.85
CA ALA A 223 -1.87 -10.40 -10.61
C ALA A 223 -0.43 -10.45 -11.13
N ASN A 224 0.03 -9.33 -11.68
CA ASN A 224 1.45 -9.06 -11.84
C ASN A 224 2.10 -9.02 -10.46
N MET A 225 3.23 -9.69 -10.28
CA MET A 225 3.96 -9.70 -9.02
C MET A 225 5.26 -8.93 -9.18
N ILE A 226 5.51 -8.00 -8.26
CA ILE A 226 6.78 -7.28 -8.17
C ILE A 226 7.36 -7.58 -6.80
N SER A 227 8.60 -8.05 -6.77
CA SER A 227 9.31 -8.38 -5.54
C SER A 227 10.69 -7.75 -5.53
N LEU A 228 11.02 -7.06 -4.44
CA LEU A 228 12.42 -6.78 -4.14
C LEU A 228 13.06 -8.08 -3.67
N LYS A 229 14.13 -8.53 -4.36
CA LYS A 229 14.96 -9.59 -3.79
C LYS A 229 15.44 -9.12 -2.42
N GLN A 230 15.20 -9.92 -1.40
CA GLN A 230 15.99 -9.84 -0.20
C GLN A 230 17.41 -10.24 -0.61
N GLU A 231 18.29 -9.27 -0.85
CA GLU A 231 19.66 -9.49 -0.42
C GLU A 231 19.57 -9.87 1.06
N GLU A 232 20.26 -10.92 1.49
CA GLU A 232 20.39 -11.23 2.91
C GLU A 232 20.69 -9.92 3.63
N LEU A 233 19.78 -9.47 4.49
CA LEU A 233 19.89 -8.21 5.20
C LEU A 233 21.02 -8.33 6.23
N SER A 234 22.28 -8.39 5.80
CA SER A 234 23.22 -7.46 6.39
C SER A 234 22.81 -6.10 5.85
N VAL A 235 21.95 -5.39 6.59
CA VAL A 235 21.88 -3.94 6.36
C VAL A 235 23.30 -3.48 6.67
N ASP A 236 24.13 -3.21 5.67
CA ASP A 236 25.55 -2.88 5.85
C ASP A 236 25.76 -1.64 6.76
N GLY A 237 24.68 -0.91 7.07
CA GLY A 237 24.63 0.16 8.07
C GLY A 237 24.09 -0.20 9.46
N ILE A 238 23.47 -1.37 9.69
CA ILE A 238 22.99 -1.80 11.01
C ILE A 238 23.97 -2.80 11.61
N LYS A 239 24.71 -2.33 12.62
CA LYS A 239 25.52 -3.21 13.45
C LYS A 239 24.62 -3.98 14.41
N GLN A 240 24.50 -5.28 14.16
CA GLN A 240 23.73 -6.17 15.01
C GLN A 240 24.61 -6.67 16.16
N PHE A 241 24.13 -6.50 17.38
CA PHE A 241 24.78 -6.99 18.60
C PHE A 241 23.78 -7.81 19.40
N TYR A 242 24.28 -8.76 20.18
CA TYR A 242 23.48 -9.46 21.17
C TYR A 242 24.17 -9.35 22.54
N MET A 243 23.38 -9.41 23.60
CA MET A 243 23.87 -9.50 24.97
C MET A 243 23.26 -10.72 25.64
N ASP A 244 24.12 -11.64 26.07
CA ASP A 244 23.68 -12.85 26.75
C ASP A 244 23.22 -12.52 28.18
N CYS A 245 21.92 -12.70 28.43
CA CYS A 245 21.28 -12.38 29.70
C CYS A 245 20.94 -13.66 30.46
N LYS A 246 21.62 -13.88 31.59
CA LYS A 246 21.38 -15.01 32.51
C LYS A 246 19.92 -15.28 32.86
N ASN A 247 19.12 -14.24 33.06
CA ASN A 247 17.70 -14.33 33.41
C ASN A 247 16.99 -12.99 33.17
N ALA A 248 15.67 -12.94 33.42
CA ALA A 248 14.85 -11.75 33.20
C ALA A 248 15.27 -10.54 34.05
N ALA A 249 15.71 -10.75 35.30
CA ALA A 249 16.19 -9.66 36.16
C ALA A 249 17.49 -9.06 35.60
N HIS A 250 18.43 -9.91 35.19
CA HIS A 250 19.66 -9.49 34.54
C HIS A 250 19.40 -8.77 33.20
N LYS A 251 18.37 -9.16 32.43
CA LYS A 251 17.95 -8.44 31.22
C LYS A 251 17.54 -6.99 31.52
N ALA A 252 16.84 -6.75 32.63
CA ALA A 252 16.45 -5.39 33.05
C ALA A 252 17.67 -4.55 33.48
N GLU A 253 18.59 -5.14 34.24
CA GLU A 253 19.85 -4.50 34.63
C GLU A 253 20.69 -4.10 33.41
N VAL A 254 20.84 -5.03 32.46
CA VAL A 254 21.57 -4.79 31.19
C VAL A 254 20.91 -3.69 30.37
N LEU A 255 19.57 -3.68 30.28
CA LEU A 255 18.84 -2.64 29.55
C LEU A 255 19.08 -1.24 30.16
N CYS A 256 19.06 -1.12 31.49
CA CYS A 256 19.37 0.12 32.20
C CYS A 256 20.81 0.58 31.93
N ALA A 257 21.76 -0.35 31.91
CA ALA A 257 23.16 -0.04 31.60
C ALA A 257 23.33 0.46 30.16
N ILE A 258 22.66 -0.18 29.18
CA ILE A 258 22.64 0.26 27.78
C ILE A 258 22.06 1.68 27.68
N TYR A 259 20.95 1.95 28.36
CA TYR A 259 20.32 3.27 28.34
C TYR A 259 21.26 4.38 28.83
N GLY A 260 22.08 4.09 29.84
CA GLY A 260 23.10 5.03 30.33
C GLY A 260 24.22 5.33 29.32
N LEU A 261 24.42 4.48 28.31
CA LEU A 261 25.44 4.64 27.26
C LEU A 261 24.88 5.27 25.98
N LEU A 262 23.56 5.21 25.76
CA LEU A 262 22.89 5.77 24.59
C LEU A 262 22.75 7.29 24.74
N THR A 263 23.79 8.02 24.35
CA THR A 263 23.88 9.49 24.47
C THR A 263 23.30 10.25 23.27
N ILE A 264 22.94 9.55 22.17
CA ILE A 264 22.53 10.18 20.91
C ILE A 264 21.29 9.48 20.33
N GLY A 265 20.22 10.25 20.10
CA GLY A 265 19.05 9.84 19.31
C GLY A 265 17.86 9.28 20.10
N GLN A 266 16.85 8.80 19.37
CA GLN A 266 15.71 8.07 19.92
C GLN A 266 15.96 6.57 19.81
N SER A 267 15.46 5.79 20.77
CA SER A 267 15.56 4.33 20.78
C SER A 267 14.18 3.71 20.88
N ILE A 268 13.96 2.61 20.18
CA ILE A 268 12.74 1.80 20.25
C ILE A 268 13.11 0.48 20.90
N ILE A 269 12.42 0.12 21.99
CA ILE A 269 12.59 -1.16 22.70
C ILE A 269 11.31 -1.96 22.44
N PHE A 270 11.47 -3.13 21.83
CA PHE A 270 10.39 -4.10 21.62
C PHE A 270 10.36 -5.13 22.76
#